data_AF-A0A536YWR4-F1
#
_entry.id   AF-A0A536YWR4-F1
#
_cell.length_a   1.000
_cell.length_b   1.000
_cell.length_c   1.000
_cell.angle_alpha   90.00
_cell.angle_beta   90.00
_cell.angle_gamma   90.00
#
_symmetry.space_group_name_H-M   'P 1'
#
loop_
_entity.id
_entity.type
_entity.pdbx_description
1 polymer ?
#
loop_
_entity_poly.entity_id
_entity_poly.type
_entity_poly.pdbx_seq_one_letter_code
_entity_poly.pdbx_strand_id
1 'polypeptide(L)'
;YVNKASLIGSIGVIIDGFGFVGAMDKLGIERRALAAGENKTFLDPFSPLSPQQRDYAQKMIVEIHQQFIAAVKAGRGARLKESPELFSGLVWNGARGVDLGLADALGSVDYVAREVIKAEDVVDFTVKENLTERLARKFGATLEKSLGAVIGHAVHWR
;
A
#
# COMPACT_ATOMS: atom_id res chain seq x y z
N TYR A 1 -4.68 14.42 10.39
CA TYR A 1 -4.73 15.36 9.25
C TYR A 1 -4.43 14.62 7.96
N VAL A 2 -5.03 15.04 6.84
CA VAL A 2 -4.84 14.40 5.53
C VAL A 2 -4.82 15.44 4.40
N ASN A 3 -4.17 15.15 3.27
CA ASN A 3 -4.38 15.96 2.07
C ASN A 3 -5.76 15.66 1.47
N LYS A 4 -6.36 16.60 0.74
CA LYS A 4 -7.64 16.42 0.05
C LYS A 4 -7.65 15.17 -0.85
N ALA A 5 -6.53 14.88 -1.52
CA ALA A 5 -6.37 13.74 -2.42
C ALA A 5 -5.80 12.48 -1.75
N SER A 6 -5.52 12.49 -0.43
CA SER A 6 -5.09 11.29 0.28
C SER A 6 -6.14 10.19 0.14
N LEU A 7 -5.70 8.94 0.02
CA LEU A 7 -6.57 7.78 0.08
C LEU A 7 -6.47 7.17 1.48
N ILE A 8 -7.57 7.16 2.22
CA ILE A 8 -7.66 6.66 3.60
C ILE A 8 -8.89 5.78 3.77
N GLY A 9 -8.99 5.06 4.89
CA GLY A 9 -10.00 4.03 5.09
C GLY A 9 -9.38 2.65 4.94
N SER A 10 -9.95 1.83 4.04
CA SER A 10 -9.58 0.42 3.88
C SER A 10 -9.67 -0.36 5.20
N ILE A 11 -10.73 -0.06 5.96
CA ILE A 11 -10.97 -0.74 7.24
C ILE A 11 -11.67 -2.05 6.93
N GLY A 12 -10.85 -3.09 6.79
CA GLY A 12 -11.24 -4.45 6.46
C GLY A 12 -10.04 -5.37 6.60
N VAL A 13 -10.27 -6.67 6.50
CA VAL A 13 -9.22 -7.70 6.62
C VAL A 13 -9.43 -8.71 5.51
N ILE A 14 -8.35 -9.02 4.79
CA ILE A 14 -8.35 -10.07 3.77
C ILE A 14 -7.18 -11.01 4.02
N ILE A 15 -7.40 -12.28 3.67
CA ILE A 15 -6.33 -13.24 3.39
C ILE A 15 -6.61 -13.71 1.96
N ASP A 16 -5.65 -13.51 1.08
CA ASP A 16 -5.77 -13.85 -0.34
C ASP A 16 -4.63 -14.76 -0.79
N GLY A 17 -4.84 -15.37 -1.96
CA GLY A 17 -3.92 -16.33 -2.54
C GLY A 17 -4.54 -17.06 -3.72
N PHE A 18 -3.72 -17.80 -4.45
CA PHE A 18 -4.13 -18.57 -5.61
C PHE A 18 -4.21 -20.05 -5.27
N GLY A 19 -5.06 -20.80 -5.99
CA GLY A 19 -5.01 -22.26 -6.03
C GLY A 19 -4.41 -22.74 -7.35
N PHE A 20 -3.31 -23.47 -7.30
CA PHE A 20 -2.59 -23.98 -8.48
C PHE A 20 -2.84 -25.47 -8.78
N VAL A 21 -3.65 -26.15 -7.97
CA VAL A 21 -3.91 -27.60 -8.08
C VAL A 21 -4.23 -28.03 -9.51
N GLY A 22 -5.19 -27.37 -10.16
CA GLY A 22 -5.58 -27.71 -11.53
C GLY A 22 -4.55 -27.36 -12.61
N ALA A 23 -3.64 -26.42 -12.35
CA ALA A 23 -2.54 -26.11 -13.25
C ALA A 23 -1.42 -27.15 -13.12
N MET A 24 -1.09 -27.54 -11.89
CA MET A 24 -0.10 -28.57 -11.59
C MET A 24 -0.48 -29.92 -12.19
N ASP A 25 -1.74 -30.31 -12.06
CA ASP A 25 -2.28 -31.55 -12.64
C ASP A 25 -2.07 -31.59 -14.17
N LYS A 26 -2.40 -30.50 -14.88
CA LYS A 26 -2.20 -30.39 -16.34
C LYS A 26 -0.74 -30.41 -16.77
N LEU A 27 0.16 -29.92 -15.92
CA LEU A 27 1.59 -29.85 -16.19
C LEU A 27 2.36 -31.09 -15.70
N GLY A 28 1.68 -32.05 -15.06
CA GLY A 28 2.32 -33.22 -14.47
C GLY A 28 3.24 -32.90 -13.28
N ILE A 29 2.98 -31.79 -12.58
CA ILE A 29 3.78 -31.36 -11.42
C ILE A 29 3.18 -31.95 -10.15
N GLU A 30 4.00 -32.72 -9.43
CA GLU A 30 3.63 -33.31 -8.14
C GLU A 30 4.13 -32.43 -6.97
N ARG A 31 3.25 -32.17 -6.01
CA ARG A 31 3.63 -31.53 -4.74
C ARG A 31 4.03 -32.58 -3.71
N ARG A 32 5.25 -32.49 -3.16
CA ARG A 32 5.73 -33.35 -2.07
C ARG A 32 5.99 -32.54 -0.80
N ALA A 33 4.98 -32.41 0.05
CA ALA A 33 5.11 -31.70 1.32
C ALA A 33 5.11 -32.68 2.49
N LEU A 34 6.13 -32.56 3.34
CA LEU A 34 6.25 -33.27 4.61
C LEU A 34 6.25 -32.22 5.72
N ALA A 35 5.35 -32.34 6.69
CA ALA A 35 5.24 -31.38 7.77
C ALA A 35 4.86 -32.05 9.08
N ALA A 36 5.36 -31.51 10.19
CA ALA A 36 4.93 -31.87 11.54
C ALA A 36 3.83 -30.90 12.00
N GLY A 37 2.68 -31.43 12.41
CA GLY A 37 1.49 -30.68 12.80
C GLY A 37 0.46 -30.58 11.67
N GLU A 38 -0.80 -30.92 11.98
CA GLU A 38 -1.89 -31.08 11.00
C GLU A 38 -2.18 -29.83 10.16
N ASN A 39 -1.93 -28.64 10.73
CA ASN A 39 -2.21 -27.36 10.08
C ASN A 39 -0.94 -26.66 9.57
N LYS A 40 0.21 -27.34 9.49
CA LYS A 40 1.47 -26.69 9.09
C LYS A 40 1.52 -26.32 7.60
N THR A 41 0.62 -26.89 6.80
CA THR A 41 0.36 -26.52 5.39
C THR A 41 -0.96 -25.75 5.25
N PHE A 42 -1.34 -24.97 6.25
CA PHE A 42 -2.56 -24.15 6.24
C PHE A 42 -2.59 -23.19 5.04
N LEU A 43 -3.71 -23.16 4.33
CA LEU A 43 -3.93 -22.34 3.12
C LEU A 43 -2.84 -22.50 2.04
N ASP A 44 -2.26 -23.69 1.94
CA ASP A 44 -1.26 -23.99 0.93
C ASP A 44 -1.86 -23.88 -0.48
N PRO A 45 -1.28 -23.06 -1.37
CA PRO A 45 -1.83 -22.78 -2.71
C PRO A 45 -1.71 -23.98 -3.66
N PHE A 46 -0.92 -24.98 -3.30
CA PHE A 46 -0.61 -26.15 -4.12
C PHE A 46 -1.40 -27.40 -3.70
N SER A 47 -2.31 -27.28 -2.72
CA SER A 47 -3.19 -28.35 -2.25
C SER A 47 -4.65 -27.89 -2.32
N PRO A 48 -5.63 -28.83 -2.41
CA PRO A 48 -7.03 -28.47 -2.32
C PRO A 48 -7.35 -27.75 -1.01
N LEU A 49 -8.14 -26.67 -1.08
CA LEU A 49 -8.56 -25.93 0.10
C LEU A 49 -9.53 -26.77 0.95
N SER A 50 -9.10 -27.14 2.15
CA SER A 50 -9.93 -27.85 3.13
C SER A 50 -11.10 -26.96 3.61
N PRO A 51 -12.33 -27.50 3.75
CA PRO A 51 -13.44 -26.80 4.38
C PRO A 51 -13.13 -26.35 5.82
N GLN A 52 -12.48 -27.20 6.62
CA GLN A 52 -12.11 -26.89 8.00
C GLN A 52 -11.10 -25.74 8.07
N GLN A 53 -10.10 -25.75 7.19
CA GLN A 53 -9.13 -24.65 7.10
C GLN A 53 -9.78 -23.35 6.64
N ARG A 54 -10.71 -23.42 5.68
CA ARG A 54 -11.49 -22.26 5.22
C ARG A 54 -12.30 -21.66 6.38
N ASP A 55 -13.04 -22.47 7.12
CA ASP A 55 -13.87 -21.99 8.23
C ASP A 55 -13.01 -21.40 9.35
N TYR A 56 -11.86 -22.00 9.64
CA TYR A 56 -10.90 -21.47 10.60
C TYR A 56 -10.33 -20.11 10.15
N ALA A 57 -9.89 -20.01 8.88
CA ALA A 57 -9.44 -18.75 8.29
C ALA A 57 -10.53 -17.67 8.36
N GLN A 58 -11.77 -18.03 8.03
CA GLN A 58 -12.90 -17.10 8.04
C GLN A 58 -13.19 -16.57 9.44
N LYS A 59 -13.14 -17.41 10.47
CA LYS A 59 -13.28 -16.99 11.87
C LYS A 59 -12.16 -16.03 12.27
N MET A 60 -10.92 -16.37 11.95
CA MET A 60 -9.76 -15.52 12.22
C MET A 60 -9.90 -14.14 11.56
N ILE A 61 -10.30 -14.09 10.29
CA ILE A 61 -10.53 -12.83 9.56
C ILE A 61 -11.59 -11.98 10.25
N VAL A 62 -12.71 -12.60 10.67
CA VAL A 62 -13.79 -11.90 11.39
C VAL A 62 -13.30 -11.37 12.73
N GLU A 63 -12.56 -12.16 13.50
CA GLU A 63 -12.00 -11.74 14.79
C GLU A 63 -11.05 -10.55 14.65
N ILE A 64 -10.11 -10.61 13.71
CA ILE A 64 -9.18 -9.50 13.45
C ILE A 64 -9.94 -8.26 12.96
N HIS A 65 -10.96 -8.43 12.12
CA HIS A 65 -11.77 -7.31 11.65
C HIS A 65 -12.51 -6.63 12.81
N GLN A 66 -13.07 -7.39 13.75
CA GLN A 66 -13.71 -6.81 14.95
C GLN A 66 -12.70 -6.06 15.83
N GLN A 67 -11.48 -6.56 15.98
CA GLN A 67 -10.42 -5.86 16.70
C GLN A 67 -10.05 -4.54 16.00
N PHE A 68 -9.96 -4.54 14.67
CA PHE A 68 -9.68 -3.33 13.90
C PHE A 68 -10.81 -2.30 14.04
N ILE A 69 -12.07 -2.72 13.93
CA ILE A 69 -13.24 -1.86 14.17
C ILE A 69 -13.17 -1.25 15.58
N ALA A 70 -12.91 -2.07 16.60
CA ALA A 70 -12.81 -1.62 17.98
C ALA A 70 -11.70 -0.57 18.16
N ALA A 71 -10.53 -0.78 17.57
CA ALA A 71 -9.42 0.18 17.61
C ALA A 71 -9.78 1.52 16.93
N VAL A 72 -10.44 1.48 15.77
CA VAL A 72 -10.89 2.70 15.07
C VAL A 72 -11.94 3.44 15.90
N LYS A 73 -12.94 2.74 16.44
CA LYS A 73 -13.96 3.33 17.31
C LYS A 73 -13.35 3.97 18.54
N ALA A 74 -12.43 3.28 19.22
CA ALA A 74 -11.73 3.79 20.39
C ALA A 74 -10.90 5.04 20.07
N GLY A 75 -10.13 5.01 18.97
CA GLY A 75 -9.26 6.13 18.59
C GLY A 75 -10.00 7.38 18.10
N ARG A 76 -11.12 7.19 17.40
CA ARG A 76 -11.89 8.31 16.83
C ARG A 76 -12.96 8.82 17.80
N GLY A 77 -13.54 7.96 18.62
CA GLY A 77 -14.57 8.30 19.60
C GLY A 77 -15.78 8.96 18.95
N ALA A 78 -16.35 9.97 19.62
CA ALA A 78 -17.53 10.70 19.13
C ALA A 78 -17.33 11.45 17.80
N ARG A 79 -16.08 11.58 17.31
CA ARG A 79 -15.79 12.18 16.01
C ARG A 79 -16.19 11.27 14.85
N LEU A 80 -16.19 9.95 15.06
CA LEU A 80 -16.49 8.98 14.02
C LEU A 80 -17.98 9.02 13.69
N LYS A 81 -18.30 9.19 12.41
CA LYS A 81 -19.68 9.11 11.93
C LYS A 81 -19.92 7.71 11.38
N GLU A 82 -20.49 6.85 12.20
CA GLU A 82 -20.73 5.46 11.82
C GLU A 82 -21.70 5.36 10.64
N SER A 83 -21.35 4.51 9.68
CA SER A 83 -22.21 4.12 8.57
C SER A 83 -21.97 2.64 8.24
N PRO A 84 -22.93 1.95 7.59
CA PRO A 84 -22.75 0.56 7.18
C PRO A 84 -21.52 0.33 6.30
N GLU A 85 -21.11 1.34 5.53
CA GLU A 85 -19.99 1.26 4.58
C GLU A 85 -18.62 1.45 5.25
N LEU A 86 -18.56 2.04 6.45
CA LEU A 86 -17.31 2.46 7.07
C LEU A 86 -16.33 1.32 7.36
N PHE A 87 -16.87 0.13 7.62
CA PHE A 87 -16.10 -1.09 7.95
C PHE A 87 -16.23 -2.15 6.85
N SER A 88 -16.47 -1.73 5.61
CA SER A 88 -16.60 -2.62 4.45
C SER A 88 -15.28 -2.91 3.73
N GLY A 89 -14.18 -2.24 4.13
CA GLY A 89 -12.91 -2.25 3.40
C GLY A 89 -12.79 -1.22 2.27
N LEU A 90 -13.81 -0.37 2.06
CA LEU A 90 -13.76 0.70 1.07
C LEU A 90 -12.71 1.79 1.39
N VAL A 91 -12.28 2.48 0.34
CA VAL A 91 -11.34 3.61 0.42
C VAL A 91 -12.08 4.90 0.14
N TRP A 92 -11.69 5.97 0.84
CA TRP A 92 -12.21 7.31 0.65
C TRP A 92 -11.08 8.30 0.40
N ASN A 93 -11.36 9.35 -0.37
CA ASN A 93 -10.45 10.48 -0.45
C ASN A 93 -10.40 11.26 0.88
N GLY A 94 -9.35 12.06 1.08
CA GLY A 94 -9.12 12.73 2.36
C GLY A 94 -10.21 13.70 2.76
N ALA A 95 -10.83 14.41 1.79
CA ALA A 95 -11.98 15.26 2.08
C ALA A 95 -13.14 14.45 2.69
N ARG A 96 -13.52 13.34 2.04
CA ARG A 96 -14.56 12.46 2.54
C ARG A 96 -14.17 11.80 3.86
N GLY A 97 -12.89 11.48 4.05
CA GLY A 97 -12.37 10.94 5.30
C GLY A 97 -12.52 11.89 6.49
N VAL A 98 -12.37 13.20 6.28
CA VAL A 98 -12.68 14.20 7.30
C VAL A 98 -14.18 14.24 7.59
N ASP A 99 -15.02 14.23 6.55
CA ASP A 99 -16.49 14.22 6.73
C ASP A 99 -16.99 13.01 7.53
N LEU A 100 -16.40 11.84 7.32
CA LEU A 100 -16.68 10.59 8.03
C LEU A 100 -16.05 10.55 9.44
N GLY A 101 -15.20 11.51 9.77
CA GLY A 101 -14.50 11.56 11.05
C GLY A 101 -13.32 10.58 11.17
N LEU A 102 -12.85 10.01 10.06
CA LEU A 102 -11.63 9.19 10.00
C LEU A 102 -10.35 10.01 10.15
N ALA A 103 -10.40 11.29 9.79
CA ALA A 103 -9.33 12.26 9.99
C ALA A 103 -9.88 13.52 10.66
N ASP A 104 -9.02 14.25 11.38
CA ASP A 104 -9.46 15.45 12.11
C ASP A 104 -9.71 16.65 11.18
N ALA A 105 -8.83 16.87 10.20
CA ALA A 105 -8.94 17.97 9.24
C ALA A 105 -8.02 17.75 8.03
N LEU A 106 -8.16 18.62 7.03
CA LEU A 106 -7.22 18.72 5.92
C LEU A 106 -5.92 19.41 6.36
N GLY A 107 -4.79 18.97 5.83
CA GLY A 107 -3.48 19.57 6.11
C GLY A 107 -2.34 18.90 5.37
N SER A 108 -1.18 19.54 5.41
CA SER A 108 0.11 18.98 4.98
C SER A 108 0.99 18.67 6.20
N VAL A 109 2.09 17.94 5.99
CA VAL A 109 3.09 17.69 7.05
C VAL A 109 3.59 19.02 7.63
N ASP A 110 3.96 19.98 6.78
CA ASP A 110 4.39 21.32 7.19
C ASP A 110 3.36 22.05 8.04
N TYR A 111 2.08 21.99 7.64
CA TYR A 111 0.99 22.62 8.39
C TYR A 111 0.85 21.98 9.78
N VAL A 112 0.89 20.65 9.86
CA VAL A 112 0.79 19.94 11.14
C VAL A 112 1.97 20.26 12.04
N ALA A 113 3.20 20.25 11.50
CA ALA A 113 4.41 20.54 12.27
C ALA A 113 4.37 21.96 12.87
N ARG A 114 4.04 22.97 12.05
CA ARG A 114 4.03 24.37 12.50
C ARG A 114 2.83 24.72 13.37
N GLU A 115 1.62 24.38 12.92
CA GLU A 115 0.38 24.92 13.51
C GLU A 115 -0.19 24.02 14.61
N VAL A 116 0.00 22.70 14.50
CA VAL A 116 -0.61 21.72 15.41
C VAL A 116 0.37 21.30 16.50
N ILE A 117 1.56 20.86 16.09
CA ILE A 117 2.61 20.39 17.01
C ILE A 117 3.42 21.58 17.56
N LYS A 118 3.53 22.67 16.79
CA LYS A 118 4.41 23.82 17.10
C LYS A 118 5.86 23.38 17.26
N ALA A 119 6.32 22.51 16.35
CA ALA A 119 7.69 22.05 16.33
C ALA A 119 8.64 23.24 16.09
N GLU A 120 9.63 23.40 16.96
CA GLU A 120 10.64 24.46 16.86
C GLU A 120 11.57 24.21 15.67
N ASP A 121 12.01 22.96 15.49
CA ASP A 121 12.84 22.53 14.39
C ASP A 121 12.15 21.40 13.59
N VAL A 122 12.08 21.57 12.26
CA VAL A 122 11.58 20.56 11.34
C VAL A 122 12.73 20.06 10.48
N VAL A 123 13.13 18.81 10.71
CA VAL A 123 14.19 18.15 9.92
C VAL A 123 13.54 17.33 8.81
N ASP A 124 13.86 17.68 7.56
CA ASP A 124 13.40 16.97 6.36
C ASP A 124 14.44 15.92 5.92
N PHE A 125 14.14 14.64 6.17
CA PHE A 125 15.00 13.51 5.77
C PHE A 125 14.81 13.08 4.30
N THR A 126 14.03 13.82 3.52
CA THR A 126 13.87 13.51 2.09
C THR A 126 15.23 13.56 1.40
N VAL A 127 15.62 12.44 0.78
CA VAL A 127 16.84 12.38 -0.03
C VAL A 127 16.65 13.35 -1.21
N LYS A 128 17.27 14.52 -1.11
CA LYS A 128 17.31 15.51 -2.19
C LYS A 128 18.59 15.26 -2.98
N GLU A 129 18.44 15.06 -4.28
CA GLU A 129 19.58 15.16 -5.18
C GLU A 129 20.23 16.52 -5.00
N ASN A 130 21.55 16.54 -4.85
CA ASN A 130 22.25 17.79 -4.68
C ASN A 130 22.09 18.64 -5.95
N LEU A 131 22.01 19.97 -5.79
CA LEU A 131 21.86 20.90 -6.92
C LEU A 131 22.95 20.69 -7.98
N THR A 132 24.16 20.32 -7.55
CA THR A 132 25.29 19.94 -8.40
C THR A 132 25.02 18.69 -9.23
N GLU A 133 24.40 17.66 -8.68
CA GLU A 133 24.03 16.44 -9.42
C GLU A 133 22.93 16.71 -10.44
N ARG A 134 21.95 17.56 -10.09
CA ARG A 134 20.90 18.01 -11.01
C ARG A 134 21.45 18.83 -12.17
N LEU A 135 22.39 19.74 -11.88
CA LEU A 135 23.08 20.52 -12.90
C LEU A 135 23.94 19.62 -13.79
N ALA A 136 24.79 18.78 -13.21
CA ALA A 136 25.64 17.85 -13.94
C ALA A 136 24.84 16.93 -14.87
N ARG A 137 23.67 16.45 -14.43
CA ARG A 137 22.78 15.63 -15.27
C ARG A 137 22.17 16.41 -16.42
N LYS A 138 21.75 17.66 -16.20
CA LYS A 138 21.24 18.53 -17.28
C LYS A 138 22.35 18.86 -18.29
N PHE A 139 23.55 19.19 -17.82
CA PHE A 139 24.70 19.45 -18.69
C PHE A 139 25.13 18.18 -19.45
N GLY A 140 25.21 17.03 -18.78
CA GLY A 140 25.54 15.75 -19.39
C GLY A 140 24.53 15.33 -20.46
N ALA A 141 23.23 15.42 -20.18
CA ALA A 141 22.18 15.08 -21.14
C ALA A 141 22.14 16.03 -22.36
N THR A 142 22.50 17.30 -22.18
CA THR A 142 22.61 18.25 -23.30
C THR A 142 23.86 17.96 -24.14
N LEU A 143 25.01 17.69 -23.52
CA LEU A 143 26.23 17.32 -24.23
C LEU A 143 26.07 16.00 -25.00
N GLU A 144 25.41 15.01 -24.42
CA GLU A 144 25.09 13.74 -25.07
C GLU A 144 24.17 13.94 -26.28
N LYS A 145 23.12 14.76 -26.16
CA LYS A 145 22.25 15.12 -27.30
C LYS A 145 23.00 15.90 -28.38
N SER A 146 23.90 16.81 -28.02
CA SER A 146 24.70 17.58 -28.98
C SER A 146 25.71 16.69 -29.71
N LEU A 147 26.41 15.81 -29.00
CA LEU A 147 27.33 14.84 -29.60
C LEU A 147 26.58 13.80 -30.45
N GLY A 148 25.43 13.32 -29.98
CA GLY A 148 24.57 12.42 -30.75
C GLY A 148 24.00 13.05 -32.03
N ALA A 149 23.66 14.35 -32.01
CA ALA A 149 23.21 15.08 -33.19
C ALA A 149 24.35 15.32 -34.20
N VAL A 150 25.57 15.61 -33.72
CA VAL A 150 26.76 15.80 -34.57
C VAL A 150 27.20 14.48 -35.21
N ILE A 151 27.19 13.38 -34.46
CA ILE A 151 27.51 12.04 -34.98
C ILE A 151 26.40 11.54 -35.92
N GLY A 152 25.12 11.78 -35.59
CA GLY A 152 23.98 11.44 -36.44
C GLY A 152 23.97 12.18 -37.78
N HIS A 153 24.41 13.45 -37.82
CA HIS A 153 24.58 14.20 -39.06
C HIS A 153 25.76 13.72 -39.92
N ALA A 154 26.81 13.16 -39.31
CA ALA A 154 27.97 12.62 -40.02
C ALA A 154 27.70 11.24 -40.67
N VAL A 155 26.71 10.48 -40.17
CA VAL A 155 26.37 9.14 -40.69
C VAL A 155 25.39 9.20 -41.87
N HIS A 156 24.74 10.34 -42.13
CA HIS A 156 23.78 10.51 -43.24
C HIS A 156 24.40 11.02 -44.57
N TRP A 157 25.73 11.10 -44.66
CA TRP A 157 26.48 11.45 -45.89
C TRP A 157 27.42 10.32 -46.32
N ARG A 158 26.85 9.16 -46.64
CA ARG A 158 27.51 8.11 -47.41
C ARG A 158 26.57 7.56 -48.47
#